data_AF-A0A081QRV5-F1
#
_entry.id   AF-A0A081QRV5-F1
#
_cell.length_a   1.000
_cell.length_b   1.000
_cell.length_c   1.000
_cell.angle_alpha   90.00
_cell.angle_beta   90.00
_cell.angle_gamma   90.00
#
_symmetry.space_group_name_H-M   'P 1'
#
loop_
_entity.id
_entity.type
_entity.pdbx_description
1 polymer ?
#
loop_
_entity_poly.entity_id
_entity_poly.type
_entity_poly.pdbx_seq_one_letter_code
_entity_poly.pdbx_strand_id
1 'polypeptide(L)'
;MTDSNLKDYSNFYADLAQSAYRGRPNTLSRYNNALNWTLIDYSQDIDDDGEITPGGKKLPHDGKVYLQPDPDLRDTYKVTSVPVPDTNGMRQDTHHKRYQKGLLTDDEAGFSAYYLTDTPTLTNDTKKTYMAIRGSDAISKENWNDWVDNDAKFALNHIHIPQAKLATVGMKAKIAEMLEKAPLATMDITGHSLGTIVSVQGVAGLSDEELEKIGKVVLFDGPDTTKSLKKMGLSDEKIKKISEKIEYYVNPFDIVGMLNREHTIAKLPG
;
A
#
# COMPACT_ATOMS: atom_id res chain seq x y z
N MET A 1 -1.59 6.65 24.93
CA MET A 1 -1.55 7.44 23.68
C MET A 1 -0.68 6.66 22.72
N THR A 2 -1.32 5.97 21.77
CA THR A 2 -0.65 5.25 20.69
C THR A 2 -0.63 6.18 19.48
N ASP A 3 0.45 6.95 19.32
CA ASP A 3 0.67 7.76 18.13
C ASP A 3 1.17 6.88 16.97
N SER A 4 0.26 6.04 16.47
CA SER A 4 0.35 5.32 15.19
C SER A 4 -0.42 6.08 14.10
N ASN A 5 -0.61 7.39 14.31
CA ASN A 5 -1.49 8.23 13.51
C ASN A 5 -0.65 9.14 12.61
N LEU A 6 -0.73 8.95 11.30
CA LEU A 6 0.01 9.73 10.27
C LEU A 6 -0.38 11.23 10.20
N LYS A 7 -1.27 11.71 11.08
CA LYS A 7 -1.95 13.01 10.98
C LYS A 7 -1.01 14.23 10.98
N ASP A 8 0.23 14.13 11.47
CA ASP A 8 1.11 15.30 11.71
C ASP A 8 2.43 15.31 10.91
N TYR A 9 2.59 14.48 9.89
CA TYR A 9 3.77 14.56 9.04
C TYR A 9 3.54 15.55 7.90
N SER A 10 4.29 16.67 7.88
CA SER A 10 4.42 17.54 6.71
C SER A 10 5.23 16.85 5.59
N ASN A 11 4.86 15.63 5.24
CA ASN A 11 5.54 14.74 4.32
C ASN A 11 4.53 14.21 3.31
N PHE A 12 4.73 14.59 2.05
CA PHE A 12 3.91 14.18 0.93
C PHE A 12 3.68 12.65 0.85
N TYR A 13 4.66 11.83 1.22
CA TYR A 13 4.49 10.37 1.25
C TYR A 13 3.61 9.90 2.40
N ALA A 14 3.63 10.58 3.54
CA ALA A 14 2.74 10.29 4.65
C ALA A 14 1.29 10.63 4.28
N ASP A 15 1.08 11.77 3.59
CA ASP A 15 -0.24 12.16 3.07
C ASP A 15 -0.80 11.09 2.11
N LEU A 16 0.03 10.60 1.19
CA LEU A 16 -0.32 9.51 0.28
C LEU A 16 -0.62 8.20 1.02
N ALA A 17 0.23 7.80 1.97
CA ALA A 17 0.04 6.58 2.76
C ALA A 17 -1.25 6.65 3.60
N GLN A 18 -1.54 7.80 4.20
CA GLN A 18 -2.78 8.04 4.94
C GLN A 18 -4.00 8.00 4.02
N SER A 19 -3.92 8.62 2.85
CA SER A 19 -5.03 8.68 1.89
C SER A 19 -5.40 7.30 1.32
N ALA A 20 -4.49 6.32 1.39
CA ALA A 20 -4.80 4.95 1.00
C ALA A 20 -5.86 4.29 1.92
N TYR A 21 -5.99 4.74 3.17
CA TYR A 21 -6.94 4.19 4.15
C TYR A 21 -8.35 4.74 3.96
N ARG A 22 -9.35 3.94 4.35
CA ARG A 22 -10.76 4.35 4.40
C ARG A 22 -10.99 5.24 5.62
N GLY A 23 -11.91 6.19 5.53
CA GLY A 23 -12.27 7.08 6.66
C GLY A 23 -11.14 8.03 7.09
N ARG A 24 -10.24 8.39 6.17
CA ARG A 24 -9.22 9.41 6.37
C ARG A 24 -9.51 10.63 5.49
N PRO A 25 -9.02 11.82 5.88
CA PRO A 25 -8.96 12.97 4.99
C PRO A 25 -8.34 12.59 3.63
N ASN A 26 -8.91 13.10 2.52
CA ASN A 26 -8.50 12.79 1.15
C ASN A 26 -8.44 11.28 0.79
N THR A 27 -9.28 10.44 1.40
CA THR A 27 -9.30 9.00 1.07
C THR A 27 -9.46 8.72 -0.42
N LEU A 28 -8.47 8.02 -0.99
CA LEU A 28 -8.41 7.68 -2.41
C LEU A 28 -9.49 6.65 -2.78
N SER A 29 -9.89 5.81 -1.81
CA SER A 29 -10.94 4.80 -1.98
C SER A 29 -12.28 5.36 -2.46
N ARG A 30 -12.55 6.64 -2.19
CA ARG A 30 -13.76 7.35 -2.66
C ARG A 30 -13.86 7.39 -4.19
N TYR A 31 -12.72 7.34 -4.88
CA TYR A 31 -12.60 7.51 -6.32
C TYR A 31 -12.28 6.20 -7.06
N ASN A 32 -12.35 5.05 -6.39
CA ASN A 32 -12.02 3.75 -7.00
C ASN A 32 -12.81 3.47 -8.29
N ASN A 33 -14.09 3.87 -8.33
CA ASN A 33 -14.95 3.65 -9.50
C ASN A 33 -14.89 4.81 -10.52
N ALA A 34 -13.96 5.75 -10.38
CA ALA A 34 -13.81 6.83 -11.33
C ALA A 34 -13.38 6.28 -12.70
N LEU A 35 -13.99 6.78 -13.77
CA LEU A 35 -13.66 6.40 -15.15
C LEU A 35 -12.51 7.22 -15.74
N ASN A 36 -12.13 8.30 -15.07
CA ASN A 36 -11.07 9.22 -15.48
C ASN A 36 -10.22 9.59 -14.26
N TRP A 37 -9.08 10.23 -14.51
CA TRP A 37 -8.21 10.70 -13.44
C TRP A 37 -8.94 11.65 -12.49
N THR A 38 -8.53 11.65 -11.22
CA THR A 38 -9.04 12.57 -10.19
C THR A 38 -7.88 13.36 -9.60
N LEU A 39 -7.99 14.70 -9.60
CA LEU A 39 -7.01 15.56 -8.95
C LEU A 39 -7.14 15.44 -7.43
N ILE A 40 -6.03 15.16 -6.78
CA ILE A 40 -5.86 15.20 -5.32
C ILE A 40 -4.89 16.34 -5.02
N ASP A 41 -5.32 17.29 -4.19
CA ASP A 41 -4.53 18.47 -3.83
C ASP A 41 -4.25 18.48 -2.33
N TYR A 42 -3.02 18.12 -1.96
CA TYR A 42 -2.53 18.09 -0.58
C TYR A 42 -2.06 19.46 -0.08
N SER A 43 -2.08 20.51 -0.92
CA SER A 43 -1.75 21.87 -0.50
C SER A 43 -2.90 22.61 0.17
N GLN A 44 -4.13 22.09 0.03
CA GLN A 44 -5.33 22.70 0.58
C GLN A 44 -5.64 22.16 1.97
N ASP A 45 -6.20 23.02 2.82
CA ASP A 45 -6.79 22.59 4.09
C ASP A 45 -7.99 21.68 3.81
N ILE A 46 -8.11 20.60 4.59
CA ILE A 46 -9.19 19.63 4.48
C ILE A 46 -10.00 19.68 5.76
N ASP A 47 -11.31 19.88 5.64
CA ASP A 47 -12.26 19.73 6.74
C ASP A 47 -12.93 18.35 6.61
N ASP A 48 -12.70 17.49 7.59
CA ASP A 48 -13.33 16.17 7.71
C ASP A 48 -14.07 16.09 9.04
N ASP A 49 -15.40 16.19 8.99
CA ASP A 49 -16.30 16.18 10.16
C ASP A 49 -15.94 17.23 11.24
N GLY A 50 -15.49 18.42 10.82
CA GLY A 50 -15.09 19.52 11.71
C GLY A 50 -13.64 19.43 12.20
N GLU A 51 -12.90 18.36 11.88
CA GLU A 51 -11.45 18.31 12.06
C GLU A 51 -10.74 18.89 10.83
N ILE A 52 -10.09 20.05 11.02
CA ILE A 52 -9.29 20.68 9.97
C ILE A 52 -7.89 20.08 9.97
N THR A 53 -7.52 19.42 8.87
CA THR A 53 -6.14 19.03 8.57
C THR A 53 -5.51 20.12 7.69
N PRO A 54 -4.48 20.84 8.17
CA PRO A 54 -3.84 21.90 7.39
C PRO A 54 -3.14 21.35 6.14
N GLY A 55 -3.23 22.09 5.04
CA GLY A 55 -2.54 21.78 3.80
C GLY A 55 -1.02 21.90 3.92
N GLY A 56 -0.31 21.01 3.24
CA GLY A 56 1.16 21.03 3.24
C GLY A 56 1.73 22.21 2.46
N LYS A 57 2.85 22.75 2.92
CA LYS A 57 3.57 23.86 2.27
C LYS A 57 4.83 23.33 1.58
N LYS A 58 5.09 23.80 0.35
CA LYS A 58 6.28 23.41 -0.44
C LYS A 58 6.38 21.90 -0.72
N LEU A 59 5.23 21.28 -0.98
CA LEU A 59 5.17 19.86 -1.37
C LEU A 59 5.70 19.67 -2.81
N PRO A 60 6.19 18.46 -3.15
CA PRO A 60 6.45 18.09 -4.55
C PRO A 60 5.21 18.37 -5.42
N HIS A 61 5.44 18.86 -6.64
CA HIS A 61 4.37 19.17 -7.61
C HIS A 61 3.28 20.09 -7.04
N ASP A 62 3.67 21.01 -6.15
CA ASP A 62 2.75 21.91 -5.43
C ASP A 62 1.65 21.17 -4.66
N GLY A 63 1.90 19.91 -4.27
CA GLY A 63 0.94 19.05 -3.57
C GLY A 63 -0.11 18.40 -4.47
N LYS A 64 -0.04 18.59 -5.79
CA LYS A 64 -1.05 18.13 -6.75
C LYS A 64 -0.62 16.86 -7.44
N VAL A 65 -1.47 15.85 -7.38
CA VAL A 65 -1.31 14.58 -8.09
C VAL A 65 -2.63 14.08 -8.63
N TYR A 66 -2.55 13.22 -9.64
CA TYR A 66 -3.71 12.74 -10.37
C TYR A 66 -3.86 11.24 -10.14
N LEU A 67 -4.84 10.86 -9.32
CA LEU A 67 -5.22 9.48 -9.11
C LEU A 67 -5.72 8.89 -10.42
N GLN A 68 -5.09 7.83 -10.88
CA GLN A 68 -5.44 7.14 -12.12
C GLN A 68 -6.48 6.05 -11.85
N PRO A 69 -7.43 5.82 -12.78
CA PRO A 69 -8.42 4.77 -12.63
C PRO A 69 -7.79 3.38 -12.75
N ASP A 70 -8.42 2.39 -12.11
CA ASP A 70 -8.15 0.97 -12.34
C ASP A 70 -9.22 0.42 -13.30
N PRO A 71 -8.92 0.31 -14.61
CA PRO A 71 -9.93 -0.07 -15.61
C PRO A 71 -10.41 -1.52 -15.45
N ASP A 72 -9.67 -2.35 -14.73
CA ASP A 72 -10.04 -3.75 -14.47
C ASP A 72 -10.94 -3.89 -13.23
N LEU A 73 -11.17 -2.80 -12.49
CA LEU A 73 -11.97 -2.81 -11.28
C LEU A 73 -13.44 -3.12 -11.57
N ARG A 74 -13.95 -4.14 -10.91
CA ARG A 74 -15.34 -4.58 -11.01
C ARG A 74 -15.81 -5.22 -9.73
N ASP A 75 -17.12 -5.23 -9.56
CA ASP A 75 -17.77 -6.03 -8.53
C ASP A 75 -17.71 -7.51 -8.89
N THR A 76 -17.29 -8.31 -7.91
CA THR A 76 -17.27 -9.76 -7.95
C THR A 76 -18.11 -10.30 -6.79
N TYR A 77 -18.54 -11.56 -6.90
CA TYR A 77 -19.38 -12.21 -5.91
C TYR A 77 -18.77 -13.53 -5.48
N LYS A 78 -18.67 -13.72 -4.16
CA LYS A 78 -18.36 -15.02 -3.57
C LYS A 78 -19.67 -15.65 -3.11
N VAL A 79 -19.91 -16.87 -3.59
CA VAL A 79 -21.02 -17.69 -3.14
C VAL A 79 -20.47 -18.67 -2.10
N THR A 80 -20.92 -18.54 -0.86
CA THR A 80 -20.62 -19.49 0.20
C THR A 80 -21.91 -20.12 0.69
N SER A 81 -21.94 -21.44 0.75
CA SER A 81 -23.08 -22.15 1.30
C SER A 81 -22.71 -22.74 2.65
N VAL A 82 -23.51 -22.43 3.67
CA VAL A 82 -23.35 -22.97 5.02
C VAL A 82 -24.51 -23.93 5.27
N PRO A 83 -24.25 -25.17 5.71
CA PRO A 83 -25.31 -26.09 6.05
C PRO A 83 -25.97 -25.66 7.37
N VAL A 84 -27.28 -25.46 7.35
CA VAL A 84 -28.10 -25.05 8.50
C VAL A 84 -29.19 -26.09 8.78
N PRO A 85 -29.56 -26.36 10.04
CA PRO A 85 -30.67 -27.26 10.36
C PRO A 85 -32.01 -26.74 9.82
N ASP A 86 -32.83 -27.64 9.27
CA ASP A 86 -34.20 -27.41 8.82
C ASP A 86 -35.10 -28.59 9.21
N THR A 87 -36.41 -28.38 9.17
CA THR A 87 -37.49 -29.36 9.44
C THR A 87 -37.32 -30.70 8.72
N ASN A 88 -36.64 -30.74 7.56
CA ASN A 88 -36.39 -31.95 6.77
C ASN A 88 -34.92 -32.41 6.74
N GLY A 89 -34.05 -31.89 7.61
CA GLY A 89 -32.63 -32.27 7.68
C GLY A 89 -31.68 -31.06 7.67
N MET A 90 -30.72 -31.05 6.75
CA MET A 90 -29.79 -29.92 6.57
C MET A 90 -30.14 -29.18 5.28
N ARG A 91 -30.41 -27.88 5.36
CA ARG A 91 -30.54 -26.99 4.19
C ARG A 91 -29.22 -26.27 3.95
N GLN A 92 -28.91 -25.97 2.69
CA GLN A 92 -27.79 -25.10 2.35
C GLN A 92 -28.27 -23.65 2.34
N ASP A 93 -27.77 -22.82 3.25
CA ASP A 93 -27.98 -21.37 3.21
C ASP A 93 -26.87 -20.70 2.40
N THR A 94 -27.25 -20.25 1.21
CA THR A 94 -26.35 -19.59 0.26
C THR A 94 -26.24 -18.10 0.59
N HIS A 95 -25.02 -17.67 0.89
CA HIS A 95 -24.67 -16.29 1.12
C HIS A 95 -23.88 -15.74 -0.06
N HIS A 96 -24.29 -14.57 -0.55
CA HIS A 96 -23.60 -13.83 -1.61
C HIS A 96 -22.84 -12.65 -0.97
N LYS A 97 -21.51 -12.72 -0.96
CA LYS A 97 -20.66 -11.60 -0.53
C LYS A 97 -20.15 -10.89 -1.78
N ARG A 98 -20.60 -9.64 -2.00
CA ARG A 98 -20.03 -8.74 -3.03
C ARG A 98 -18.71 -8.17 -2.54
N TYR A 99 -17.73 -8.09 -3.42
CA TYR A 99 -16.41 -7.48 -3.15
C TYR A 99 -15.82 -6.92 -4.44
N GLN A 100 -14.91 -5.94 -4.36
CA GLN A 100 -14.28 -5.37 -5.55
C GLN A 100 -12.97 -6.08 -5.89
N LYS A 101 -12.71 -6.23 -7.19
CA LYS A 101 -11.47 -6.81 -7.71
C LYS A 101 -11.06 -6.14 -9.02
N GLY A 102 -9.79 -5.79 -9.13
CA GLY A 102 -9.13 -5.13 -10.26
C GLY A 102 -7.63 -5.42 -10.25
N LEU A 103 -6.84 -4.62 -10.96
CA LEU A 103 -5.37 -4.74 -10.98
C LEU A 103 -4.75 -4.33 -9.64
N LEU A 104 -5.26 -3.26 -9.03
CA LEU A 104 -4.74 -2.64 -7.82
C LEU A 104 -5.65 -2.86 -6.60
N THR A 105 -6.73 -3.64 -6.76
CA THR A 105 -7.67 -3.95 -5.68
C THR A 105 -8.05 -5.43 -5.69
N ASP A 106 -7.98 -6.08 -4.54
CA ASP A 106 -8.61 -7.37 -4.29
C ASP A 106 -9.13 -7.37 -2.85
N ASP A 107 -10.39 -6.96 -2.66
CA ASP A 107 -11.03 -6.86 -1.36
C ASP A 107 -11.10 -8.23 -0.64
N GLU A 108 -11.13 -9.33 -1.39
CA GLU A 108 -11.12 -10.68 -0.80
C GLU A 108 -9.75 -11.05 -0.24
N ALA A 109 -8.67 -10.67 -0.93
CA ALA A 109 -7.30 -10.83 -0.46
C ALA A 109 -6.85 -9.73 0.54
N GLY A 110 -7.69 -8.71 0.78
CA GLY A 110 -7.35 -7.56 1.61
C GLY A 110 -6.30 -6.63 0.97
N PHE A 111 -6.15 -6.66 -0.36
CA PHE A 111 -5.19 -5.84 -1.09
C PHE A 111 -5.86 -4.57 -1.64
N SER A 112 -5.24 -3.42 -1.42
CA SER A 112 -5.65 -2.15 -2.03
C SER A 112 -4.44 -1.25 -2.24
N ALA A 113 -4.25 -0.83 -3.48
CA ALA A 113 -3.21 0.11 -3.88
C ALA A 113 -3.80 1.16 -4.82
N TYR A 114 -3.15 2.31 -4.88
CA TYR A 114 -3.59 3.46 -5.67
C TYR A 114 -2.42 3.99 -6.47
N TYR A 115 -2.63 4.19 -7.77
CA TYR A 115 -1.62 4.70 -8.68
C TYR A 115 -1.91 6.17 -9.02
N LEU A 116 -0.95 7.05 -8.76
CA LEU A 116 -1.08 8.48 -9.01
C LEU A 116 0.08 8.97 -9.88
N THR A 117 -0.13 10.08 -10.57
CA THR A 117 0.85 10.69 -11.47
C THR A 117 0.98 12.19 -11.21
N ASP A 118 2.12 12.79 -11.56
CA ASP A 118 2.33 14.24 -11.49
C ASP A 118 1.69 15.01 -12.65
N THR A 119 1.19 14.30 -13.66
CA THR A 119 0.41 14.82 -14.79
C THR A 119 -0.95 14.12 -14.87
N PRO A 120 -2.00 14.75 -15.46
CA PRO A 120 -3.33 14.13 -15.57
C PRO A 120 -3.34 12.76 -16.28
N THR A 121 -2.50 12.61 -17.29
CA THR A 121 -2.29 11.37 -18.04
C THR A 121 -0.79 11.09 -18.16
N LEU A 122 -0.40 9.83 -18.31
CA LEU A 122 0.99 9.46 -18.58
C LEU A 122 1.42 9.98 -19.95
N THR A 123 2.49 10.78 -19.96
CA THR A 123 3.10 11.37 -21.16
C THR A 123 4.61 11.51 -20.97
N ASN A 124 5.33 11.98 -21.99
CA ASN A 124 6.75 12.29 -21.87
C ASN A 124 7.06 13.41 -20.85
N ASP A 125 6.07 14.23 -20.49
CA ASP A 125 6.22 15.29 -19.50
C ASP A 125 6.09 14.77 -18.06
N THR A 126 5.55 13.55 -17.88
CA THR A 126 5.46 12.88 -16.59
C THR A 126 6.87 12.61 -16.05
N LYS A 127 7.17 13.07 -14.83
CA LYS A 127 8.46 12.83 -14.17
C LYS A 127 8.33 11.85 -13.02
N LYS A 128 7.19 11.90 -12.34
CA LYS A 128 6.92 11.11 -11.14
C LYS A 128 5.55 10.46 -11.18
N THR A 129 5.54 9.22 -10.76
CA THR A 129 4.35 8.44 -10.49
C THR A 129 4.47 7.89 -9.08
N TYR A 130 3.34 7.59 -8.46
CA TYR A 130 3.25 7.20 -7.06
C TYR A 130 2.38 5.97 -6.92
N MET A 131 2.78 5.04 -6.06
CA MET A 131 1.95 3.93 -5.65
C MET A 131 1.77 3.97 -4.13
N ALA A 132 0.57 4.27 -3.68
CA ALA A 132 0.20 4.22 -2.27
C ALA A 132 -0.44 2.86 -1.97
N ILE A 133 0.15 2.08 -1.08
CA ILE A 133 -0.32 0.73 -0.72
C ILE A 133 -0.91 0.78 0.68
N ARG A 134 -2.20 0.41 0.78
CA ARG A 134 -2.91 0.38 2.04
C ARG A 134 -2.39 -0.79 2.89
N GLY A 135 -2.07 -0.52 4.15
CA GLY A 135 -1.92 -1.58 5.15
C GLY A 135 -3.28 -2.06 5.67
N SER A 136 -3.29 -2.98 6.63
CA SER A 136 -4.54 -3.33 7.32
C SER A 136 -5.04 -2.13 8.12
N ASP A 137 -6.36 -1.88 8.09
CA ASP A 137 -7.01 -0.87 8.94
C ASP A 137 -6.62 -1.18 10.41
N ALA A 138 -6.30 -0.14 11.19
CA ALA A 138 -5.59 -0.17 12.48
C ALA A 138 -5.81 -1.41 13.36
N ILE A 139 -4.76 -1.83 14.08
CA ILE A 139 -4.85 -2.89 15.08
C ILE A 139 -5.74 -2.39 16.24
N SER A 140 -7.01 -2.79 16.26
CA SER A 140 -7.91 -2.64 17.41
C SER A 140 -7.74 -3.84 18.35
N LYS A 141 -8.16 -3.76 19.62
CA LYS A 141 -8.19 -4.95 20.52
C LYS A 141 -9.00 -6.12 19.93
N GLU A 142 -9.96 -5.82 19.06
CA GLU A 142 -10.82 -6.81 18.39
C GLU A 142 -10.12 -7.44 17.19
N ASN A 143 -9.37 -6.65 16.42
CA ASN A 143 -8.59 -7.12 15.27
C ASN A 143 -7.17 -7.56 15.65
N TRP A 144 -6.76 -7.40 16.92
CA TRP A 144 -5.45 -7.80 17.43
C TRP A 144 -5.27 -9.31 17.36
N ASN A 145 -6.33 -10.09 17.61
CA ASN A 145 -6.25 -11.55 17.50
C ASN A 145 -6.10 -11.98 16.03
N ASP A 146 -6.89 -11.44 15.09
CA ASP A 146 -6.73 -11.73 13.66
C ASP A 146 -5.38 -11.23 13.10
N TRP A 147 -4.92 -10.06 13.57
CA TRP A 147 -3.62 -9.51 13.25
C TRP A 147 -2.49 -10.36 13.82
N VAL A 148 -2.51 -10.77 15.10
CA VAL A 148 -1.48 -11.65 15.70
C VAL A 148 -1.51 -13.04 15.09
N ASP A 149 -2.71 -13.60 14.87
CA ASP A 149 -2.89 -14.98 14.45
C ASP A 149 -2.63 -15.22 12.97
N ASN A 150 -2.81 -14.23 12.09
CA ASN A 150 -2.57 -14.41 10.65
C ASN A 150 -1.48 -13.47 10.11
N ASP A 151 -1.54 -12.17 10.38
CA ASP A 151 -0.65 -11.19 9.74
C ASP A 151 0.70 -11.02 10.45
N ALA A 152 0.72 -11.04 11.77
CA ALA A 152 1.94 -11.07 12.58
C ALA A 152 2.62 -12.42 12.42
N LYS A 153 1.90 -13.54 12.22
CA LYS A 153 2.54 -14.79 11.79
C LYS A 153 3.29 -14.59 10.48
N PHE A 154 2.81 -13.80 9.52
CA PHE A 154 3.60 -13.53 8.32
C PHE A 154 4.80 -12.62 8.57
N ALA A 155 4.66 -11.58 9.40
CA ALA A 155 5.76 -10.70 9.81
C ALA A 155 6.84 -11.45 10.64
N LEU A 156 6.41 -12.30 11.58
CA LEU A 156 7.24 -13.10 12.49
C LEU A 156 7.80 -14.35 11.82
N ASN A 157 7.04 -15.00 10.91
CA ASN A 157 7.51 -16.14 10.13
C ASN A 157 8.22 -15.72 8.84
N HIS A 158 8.24 -14.43 8.51
CA HIS A 158 8.98 -13.86 7.38
C HIS A 158 8.57 -14.47 6.01
N ILE A 159 7.27 -14.69 5.80
CA ILE A 159 6.72 -15.40 4.62
C ILE A 159 6.35 -14.41 3.50
N HIS A 160 6.47 -14.82 2.25
CA HIS A 160 5.94 -14.08 1.10
C HIS A 160 4.39 -14.02 1.15
N ILE A 161 3.82 -12.85 1.42
CA ILE A 161 2.38 -12.68 1.61
C ILE A 161 1.64 -12.60 0.27
N PRO A 162 0.41 -13.14 0.16
CA PRO A 162 -0.37 -13.09 -1.09
C PRO A 162 -0.55 -11.68 -1.66
N GLN A 163 -0.76 -10.68 -0.79
CA GLN A 163 -0.93 -9.29 -1.18
C GLN A 163 0.30 -8.72 -1.88
N ALA A 164 1.51 -9.17 -1.52
CA ALA A 164 2.75 -8.75 -2.17
C ALA A 164 2.89 -9.28 -3.60
N LYS A 165 2.34 -10.48 -3.88
CA LYS A 165 2.26 -11.01 -5.25
C LYS A 165 1.34 -10.15 -6.11
N LEU A 166 0.20 -9.73 -5.55
CA LEU A 166 -0.72 -8.81 -6.23
C LEU A 166 -0.09 -7.44 -6.46
N ALA A 167 0.61 -6.90 -5.45
CA ALA A 167 1.37 -5.66 -5.57
C ALA A 167 2.45 -5.76 -6.66
N THR A 168 3.18 -6.89 -6.72
CA THR A 168 4.17 -7.14 -7.78
C THR A 168 3.51 -7.06 -9.16
N VAL A 169 2.37 -7.73 -9.37
CA VAL A 169 1.65 -7.71 -10.65
C VAL A 169 1.22 -6.28 -11.01
N GLY A 170 0.65 -5.54 -10.06
CA GLY A 170 0.26 -4.14 -10.25
C GLY A 170 1.45 -3.24 -10.61
N MET A 171 2.57 -3.38 -9.90
CA MET A 171 3.80 -2.63 -10.18
C MET A 171 4.34 -2.93 -11.58
N LYS A 172 4.41 -4.21 -11.99
CA LYS A 172 4.89 -4.59 -13.33
C LYS A 172 4.02 -4.01 -14.43
N ALA A 173 2.70 -4.09 -14.29
CA ALA A 173 1.77 -3.52 -15.25
C ALA A 173 1.94 -1.99 -15.38
N LYS A 174 2.11 -1.28 -14.26
CA LYS A 174 2.31 0.18 -14.28
C LYS A 174 3.69 0.59 -14.76
N ILE A 175 4.73 -0.19 -14.46
CA ILE A 175 6.06 0.00 -15.04
C ILE A 175 6.03 -0.18 -16.55
N ALA A 176 5.34 -1.22 -17.06
CA ALA A 176 5.20 -1.43 -18.50
C ALA A 176 4.49 -0.25 -19.19
N GLU A 177 3.40 0.25 -18.59
CA GLU A 177 2.69 1.43 -19.08
C GLU A 177 3.58 2.68 -19.09
N MET A 178 4.38 2.88 -18.04
CA MET A 178 5.35 3.97 -17.97
C MET A 178 6.44 3.85 -19.02
N LEU A 179 6.97 2.64 -19.27
CA LEU A 179 8.00 2.45 -20.30
C LEU A 179 7.51 2.83 -21.70
N GLU A 180 6.22 2.64 -21.97
CA GLU A 180 5.60 3.02 -23.24
C GLU A 180 5.32 4.53 -23.32
N LYS A 181 4.68 5.10 -22.29
CA LYS A 181 4.10 6.45 -22.36
C LYS A 181 4.93 7.55 -21.69
N ALA A 182 5.74 7.17 -20.71
CA ALA A 182 6.50 8.07 -19.85
C ALA A 182 7.88 7.46 -19.49
N PRO A 183 8.74 7.15 -20.49
CA PRO A 183 9.92 6.30 -20.30
C PRO A 183 10.95 6.89 -19.34
N LEU A 184 10.94 8.21 -19.10
CA LEU A 184 11.82 8.89 -18.16
C LEU A 184 11.25 9.00 -16.73
N ALA A 185 9.96 8.73 -16.53
CA ALA A 185 9.32 8.85 -15.23
C ALA A 185 9.79 7.75 -14.26
N THR A 186 9.84 8.04 -12.96
CA THR A 186 10.05 7.01 -11.93
C THR A 186 8.79 6.81 -11.10
N MET A 187 8.66 5.63 -10.48
CA MET A 187 7.59 5.31 -9.55
C MET A 187 8.13 5.32 -8.13
N ASP A 188 7.59 6.19 -7.29
CA ASP A 188 7.85 6.18 -5.86
C ASP A 188 6.71 5.43 -5.15
N ILE A 189 7.04 4.62 -4.17
CA ILE A 189 6.09 3.75 -3.47
C ILE A 189 6.00 4.21 -2.01
N THR A 190 4.79 4.19 -1.45
CA THR A 190 4.61 4.41 -0.02
C THR A 190 3.60 3.47 0.60
N GLY A 191 3.81 3.19 1.88
CA GLY A 191 2.93 2.33 2.67
C GLY A 191 3.16 2.56 4.15
N HIS A 192 2.14 2.21 4.94
CA HIS A 192 2.15 2.32 6.39
C HIS A 192 1.76 0.99 7.04
N SER A 193 2.28 0.71 8.24
CA SER A 193 1.99 -0.51 8.99
C SER A 193 2.26 -1.76 8.14
N LEU A 194 1.31 -2.69 7.98
CA LEU A 194 1.49 -3.88 7.13
C LEU A 194 1.65 -3.56 5.63
N GLY A 195 1.23 -2.37 5.20
CA GLY A 195 1.47 -1.89 3.84
C GLY A 195 2.96 -1.81 3.49
N THR A 196 3.84 -1.71 4.50
CA THR A 196 5.29 -1.73 4.28
C THR A 196 5.80 -3.10 3.82
N ILE A 197 5.28 -4.20 4.41
CA ILE A 197 5.63 -5.57 3.97
C ILE A 197 5.18 -5.77 2.53
N VAL A 198 3.93 -5.40 2.22
CA VAL A 198 3.38 -5.50 0.87
C VAL A 198 4.23 -4.72 -0.13
N SER A 199 4.63 -3.50 0.23
CA SER A 199 5.46 -2.63 -0.60
C SER A 199 6.84 -3.25 -0.88
N VAL A 200 7.56 -3.65 0.16
CA VAL A 200 8.93 -4.17 0.02
C VAL A 200 8.95 -5.52 -0.67
N GLN A 201 8.05 -6.43 -0.29
CA GLN A 201 7.95 -7.74 -0.96
C GLN A 201 7.46 -7.60 -2.40
N GLY A 202 6.59 -6.62 -2.69
CA GLY A 202 6.15 -6.29 -4.04
C GLY A 202 7.32 -5.85 -4.92
N VAL A 203 8.15 -4.92 -4.41
CA VAL A 203 9.38 -4.48 -5.09
C VAL A 203 10.38 -5.63 -5.25
N ALA A 204 10.45 -6.54 -4.29
CA ALA A 204 11.31 -7.72 -4.36
C ALA A 204 10.91 -8.71 -5.48
N GLY A 205 9.68 -8.66 -5.97
CA GLY A 205 9.20 -9.44 -7.11
C GLY A 205 9.57 -8.87 -8.48
N LEU A 206 10.20 -7.68 -8.52
CA LEU A 206 10.61 -7.00 -9.76
C LEU A 206 11.98 -7.50 -10.25
N SER A 207 12.15 -7.53 -11.58
CA SER A 207 13.45 -7.74 -12.23
C SER A 207 14.42 -6.58 -11.90
N ASP A 208 15.70 -6.70 -12.28
CA ASP A 208 16.64 -5.61 -12.08
C ASP A 208 16.30 -4.40 -12.97
N GLU A 209 15.84 -4.63 -14.20
CA GLU A 209 15.39 -3.58 -15.12
C GLU A 209 14.11 -2.88 -14.64
N GLU A 210 13.15 -3.65 -14.11
CA GLU A 210 11.93 -3.10 -13.50
C GLU A 210 12.27 -2.29 -12.24
N LEU A 211 13.25 -2.73 -11.45
CA LEU A 211 13.69 -2.05 -10.24
C LEU A 211 14.32 -0.67 -10.52
N GLU A 212 14.95 -0.46 -11.68
CA GLU A 212 15.46 0.85 -12.08
C GLU A 212 14.35 1.90 -12.27
N LYS A 213 13.10 1.46 -12.52
CA LYS A 213 11.94 2.35 -12.60
C LYS A 213 11.40 2.76 -11.23
N ILE A 214 11.83 2.09 -10.16
CA ILE A 214 11.49 2.47 -8.79
C ILE A 214 12.45 3.57 -8.33
N GLY A 215 11.91 4.74 -7.99
CA GLY A 215 12.70 5.86 -7.48
C GLY A 215 12.98 5.70 -5.99
N LYS A 216 11.93 5.81 -5.17
CA LYS A 216 11.99 5.67 -3.70
C LYS A 216 10.89 4.76 -3.18
N VAL A 217 11.13 4.13 -2.03
CA VAL A 217 10.14 3.37 -1.28
C VAL A 217 10.10 3.94 0.14
N VAL A 218 9.11 4.78 0.44
CA VAL A 218 9.01 5.54 1.70
C VAL A 218 7.97 4.89 2.62
N LEU A 219 8.40 4.38 3.75
CA LEU A 219 7.65 3.45 4.60
C LEU A 219 7.46 4.01 6.00
N PHE A 220 6.25 3.91 6.54
CA PHE A 220 5.89 4.47 7.84
C PHE A 220 5.46 3.38 8.83
N ASP A 221 6.06 3.37 10.02
CA ASP A 221 5.65 2.54 11.17
C ASP A 221 5.39 1.06 10.82
N GLY A 222 6.26 0.52 9.97
CA GLY A 222 6.19 -0.87 9.53
C GLY A 222 7.38 -1.71 9.97
N PRO A 223 7.21 -3.04 10.05
CA PRO A 223 8.23 -3.96 10.52
C PRO A 223 9.47 -3.98 9.61
N ASP A 224 10.61 -4.41 10.14
CA ASP A 224 11.80 -4.70 9.32
C ASP A 224 11.56 -5.94 8.44
N THR A 225 11.75 -5.76 7.14
CA THR A 225 11.49 -6.76 6.09
C THR A 225 12.72 -7.59 5.70
N THR A 226 13.91 -7.31 6.25
CA THR A 226 15.18 -7.92 5.80
C THR A 226 15.17 -9.44 5.89
N LYS A 227 14.73 -9.99 7.03
CA LYS A 227 14.61 -11.45 7.21
C LYS A 227 13.58 -12.06 6.26
N SER A 228 12.52 -11.31 5.94
CA SER A 228 11.51 -11.72 4.97
C SER A 228 12.07 -11.83 3.56
N LEU A 229 12.89 -10.88 3.14
CA LEU A 229 13.53 -10.92 1.82
C LEU A 229 14.50 -12.10 1.72
N LYS A 230 15.26 -12.40 2.79
CA LYS A 230 16.14 -13.58 2.83
C LYS A 230 15.34 -14.88 2.72
N LYS A 231 14.21 -15.01 3.41
CA LYS A 231 13.33 -16.20 3.31
C LYS A 231 12.63 -16.33 1.96
N MET A 232 12.42 -15.23 1.24
CA MET A 232 11.96 -15.25 -0.16
C MET A 232 13.03 -15.79 -1.13
N GLY A 233 14.27 -16.01 -0.67
CA GLY A 233 15.35 -16.56 -1.48
C GLY A 233 16.12 -15.50 -2.28
N LEU A 234 15.98 -14.21 -1.93
CA LEU A 234 16.75 -13.15 -2.60
C LEU A 234 18.22 -13.21 -2.20
N SER A 235 19.10 -12.87 -3.15
CA SER A 235 20.53 -12.68 -2.87
C SER A 235 20.76 -11.42 -2.04
N ASP A 236 21.86 -11.39 -1.28
CA ASP A 236 22.25 -10.21 -0.50
C ASP A 236 22.46 -8.98 -1.40
N GLU A 237 22.93 -9.16 -2.65
CA GLU A 237 23.06 -8.07 -3.63
C GLU A 237 21.69 -7.48 -4.00
N LYS A 238 20.69 -8.32 -4.30
CA LYS A 238 19.33 -7.84 -4.63
C LYS A 238 18.68 -7.16 -3.42
N ILE A 239 18.86 -7.73 -2.22
CA ILE A 239 18.39 -7.12 -0.97
C ILE A 239 19.02 -5.75 -0.80
N LYS A 240 20.33 -5.61 -1.01
CA LYS A 240 21.04 -4.33 -0.93
C LYS A 240 20.50 -3.31 -1.94
N LYS A 241 20.32 -3.68 -3.21
CA LYS A 241 19.72 -2.80 -4.24
C LYS A 241 18.33 -2.28 -3.83
N ILE A 242 17.49 -3.16 -3.29
CA ILE A 242 16.17 -2.79 -2.78
C ILE A 242 16.30 -1.85 -1.58
N SER A 243 17.20 -2.18 -0.65
CA SER A 243 17.47 -1.42 0.58
C SER A 243 17.93 0.01 0.32
N GLU A 244 18.73 0.23 -0.73
CA GLU A 244 19.21 1.55 -1.14
C GLU A 244 18.08 2.48 -1.60
N LYS A 245 16.92 1.93 -2.00
CA LYS A 245 15.72 2.69 -2.36
C LYS A 245 14.76 2.92 -1.21
N ILE A 246 14.93 2.22 -0.08
CA ILE A 246 13.99 2.24 1.04
C ILE A 246 14.37 3.33 2.06
N GLU A 247 13.37 4.11 2.46
CA GLU A 247 13.43 5.08 3.55
C GLU A 247 12.36 4.73 4.58
N TYR A 248 12.76 4.45 5.82
CA TYR A 248 11.86 4.12 6.93
C TYR A 248 11.71 5.31 7.87
N TYR A 249 10.47 5.72 8.09
CA TYR A 249 10.04 6.61 9.17
C TYR A 249 9.38 5.73 10.24
N VAL A 250 9.95 5.73 11.44
CA VAL A 250 9.47 4.84 12.50
C VAL A 250 9.40 5.57 13.82
N ASN A 251 8.24 5.51 14.46
CA ASN A 251 8.05 5.91 15.84
C ASN A 251 8.61 4.81 16.76
N PRO A 252 9.59 5.11 17.64
CA PRO A 252 10.17 4.12 18.55
C PRO A 252 9.18 3.56 19.58
N PHE A 253 8.03 4.22 19.76
CA PHE A 253 6.95 3.75 20.62
C PHE A 253 5.87 2.98 19.86
N ASP A 254 5.99 2.85 18.53
CA ASP A 254 5.09 2.03 17.73
C ASP A 254 5.55 0.56 17.72
N ILE A 255 4.68 -0.33 18.20
CA ILE A 255 4.99 -1.75 18.35
C ILE A 255 5.24 -2.41 16.99
N VAL A 256 4.52 -2.00 15.94
CA VAL A 256 4.61 -2.59 14.61
C VAL A 256 5.93 -2.20 13.93
N GLY A 257 6.30 -0.93 14.01
CA GLY A 257 7.55 -0.39 13.50
C GLY A 257 8.79 -1.00 14.15
N MET A 258 8.68 -1.41 15.41
CA MET A 258 9.76 -2.05 16.16
C MET A 258 9.88 -3.57 15.93
N LEU A 259 8.91 -4.22 15.26
CA LEU A 259 9.01 -5.65 14.96
C LEU A 259 10.19 -5.97 14.03
N ASN A 260 10.88 -7.07 14.33
CA ASN A 260 12.05 -7.59 13.60
C ASN A 260 13.26 -6.66 13.53
N ARG A 261 13.22 -5.53 14.24
CA ARG A 261 14.28 -4.52 14.21
C ARG A 261 15.30 -4.82 15.31
N GLU A 262 16.46 -5.33 14.92
CA GLU A 262 17.54 -5.67 15.87
C GLU A 262 18.53 -4.51 16.11
N HIS A 263 18.52 -3.50 15.23
CA HIS A 263 19.39 -2.32 15.32
C HIS A 263 18.60 -1.02 15.19
N THR A 264 19.01 0.02 15.93
CA THR A 264 18.44 1.36 15.81
C THR A 264 18.77 1.97 14.45
N ILE A 265 17.85 2.80 13.95
CA ILE A 265 17.73 3.29 12.57
C ILE A 265 19.03 3.93 12.07
N ALA A 266 19.88 3.16 11.40
CA ALA A 266 20.96 3.65 10.54
C ALA A 266 21.42 2.54 9.59
N LYS A 267 20.70 2.37 8.49
CA LYS A 267 20.98 1.48 7.34
C LYS A 267 20.95 -0.02 7.67
N LEU A 268 20.38 -0.80 6.75
CA LEU A 268 20.41 -2.25 6.82
C LEU A 268 21.89 -2.72 6.83
N PRO A 269 22.28 -3.66 7.70
CA PRO A 269 23.63 -4.17 7.71
C PRO A 269 23.92 -4.82 6.36
N GLY A 270 25.06 -4.43 5.78
CA GLY A 270 25.55 -4.97 4.50
C GLY A 270 26.07 -6.39 4.61
#